data_AF-A0A8J8NH81-F1
#
_entry.id   AF-A0A8J8NH81-F1
#
_cell.length_a   1.000
_cell.length_b   1.000
_cell.length_c   1.000
_cell.angle_alpha   90.00
_cell.angle_beta   90.00
_cell.angle_gamma   90.00
#
_symmetry.space_group_name_H-M   'P 1'
#
loop_
_entity.id
_entity.type
_entity.pdbx_description
1 polymer ?
#
loop_
_entity_poly.entity_id
_entity_poly.type
_entity_poly.pdbx_seq_one_letter_code
_entity_poly.pdbx_strand_id
1 'polypeptide(L)'
;MKERKYECPFCDLRCHKQDDLVVHLRKHEKARPFKCARCVKRFASVGNLNRHFIVHSQKKLFHCPICEKEFKYKSSLKLHMQRLHEQKPKQRYTKTKVGFQCKHKDCGLMFKNLRELQMHHERYAQQECLMVRKGIKEQIKKIKEQIKAQWLKNNEMRQKLKEIRVDLRKEQKLHQKRIS
;
A
#
# COMPACT_ATOMS: atom_id res chain seq x y z
N MET A 1 9.36 -35.98 -9.89
CA MET A 1 9.94 -34.70 -9.40
C MET A 1 11.43 -34.73 -9.71
N LYS A 2 11.99 -33.73 -10.41
CA LYS A 2 13.44 -33.72 -10.69
C LYS A 2 14.21 -33.36 -9.41
N GLU A 3 15.24 -34.11 -9.06
CA GLU A 3 16.10 -33.83 -7.91
C GLU A 3 16.87 -32.51 -8.11
N ARG A 4 17.19 -31.79 -7.03
CA ARG A 4 18.02 -30.58 -7.05
C ARG A 4 19.41 -30.92 -6.54
N LYS A 5 20.25 -31.43 -7.43
CA LYS A 5 21.58 -31.97 -7.08
C LYS A 5 22.68 -30.90 -7.00
N TYR A 6 22.49 -29.74 -7.60
CA TYR A 6 23.54 -28.75 -7.77
C TYR A 6 23.38 -27.61 -6.77
N GLU A 7 24.31 -27.49 -5.83
CA GLU A 7 24.27 -26.53 -4.73
C GLU A 7 25.22 -25.35 -4.99
N CYS A 8 24.79 -24.16 -4.60
CA CYS A 8 25.65 -22.98 -4.64
C CYS A 8 26.50 -22.91 -3.36
N PRO A 9 27.84 -22.72 -3.46
CA PRO A 9 28.70 -22.61 -2.29
C PRO A 9 28.54 -21.28 -1.55
N PHE A 10 27.95 -20.25 -2.20
CA PHE A 10 27.82 -18.91 -1.62
C PHE A 10 26.39 -18.57 -1.13
N CYS A 11 25.41 -19.45 -1.33
CA CYS A 11 24.03 -19.24 -0.86
C CYS A 11 23.19 -20.52 -0.90
N ASP A 12 22.03 -20.53 -0.25
CA ASP A 12 21.17 -21.73 -0.13
C ASP A 12 20.46 -22.17 -1.42
N LEU A 13 20.82 -21.61 -2.58
CA LEU A 13 20.18 -21.97 -3.84
C LEU A 13 20.64 -23.35 -4.31
N ARG A 14 19.65 -24.22 -4.55
CA ARG A 14 19.84 -25.52 -5.21
C ARG A 14 19.16 -25.57 -6.56
N CYS A 15 19.91 -25.99 -7.57
CA CYS A 15 19.51 -26.05 -8.97
C CYS A 15 19.30 -27.51 -9.42
N HIS A 16 18.44 -27.71 -10.42
CA HIS A 16 18.17 -29.02 -11.02
C HIS A 16 19.19 -29.39 -12.09
N LYS A 17 19.81 -28.40 -12.72
CA LYS A 17 20.80 -28.56 -13.78
C LYS A 17 22.08 -27.83 -13.39
N GLN A 18 23.20 -28.36 -13.85
CA GLN A 18 24.52 -27.74 -13.66
C GLN A 18 24.62 -26.39 -14.36
N ASP A 19 24.09 -26.26 -15.58
CA ASP A 19 24.09 -24.99 -16.32
C ASP A 19 23.37 -23.85 -15.58
N ASP A 20 22.28 -24.17 -14.88
CA ASP A 20 21.55 -23.20 -14.07
C ASP A 20 22.39 -22.72 -12.88
N LEU A 21 23.17 -23.63 -12.27
CA LEU A 21 24.12 -23.29 -11.22
C LEU A 21 25.26 -22.42 -11.77
N VAL A 22 25.85 -22.77 -12.92
CA VAL A 22 26.92 -21.96 -13.54
C VAL A 22 26.44 -20.54 -13.87
N VAL A 23 25.23 -20.40 -14.42
CA VAL A 23 24.62 -19.07 -14.67
C VAL A 23 24.33 -18.34 -13.37
N HIS A 24 23.94 -19.05 -12.32
CA HIS A 24 23.72 -18.47 -10.99
C HIS A 24 25.03 -17.94 -10.38
N LEU A 25 26.13 -18.70 -10.45
CA LEU A 25 27.43 -18.32 -9.88
C LEU A 25 27.94 -16.99 -10.45
N ARG A 26 27.66 -16.71 -11.73
CA ARG A 26 27.95 -15.41 -12.35
C ARG A 26 27.33 -14.22 -11.63
N LYS A 27 26.29 -14.40 -10.81
CA LYS A 27 25.72 -13.32 -10.00
C LYS A 27 26.63 -12.92 -8.84
N HIS A 28 27.30 -13.89 -8.22
CA HIS A 28 28.25 -13.65 -7.12
C HIS A 28 29.49 -12.91 -7.64
N GLU A 29 29.98 -13.33 -8.80
CA GLU A 29 31.14 -12.71 -9.48
C GLU A 29 30.77 -11.43 -10.26
N LYS A 30 29.48 -11.05 -10.28
CA LYS A 30 28.93 -9.98 -11.12
C LYS A 30 29.27 -10.13 -12.62
N ALA A 31 29.63 -11.33 -13.07
CA ALA A 31 30.02 -11.63 -14.44
C ALA A 31 28.82 -11.55 -15.41
N ARG A 32 28.98 -10.77 -16.48
CA ARG A 32 27.98 -10.59 -17.55
C ARG A 32 28.65 -10.74 -18.92
N PRO A 33 28.99 -11.97 -19.32
CA PRO A 33 29.77 -12.20 -20.53
C PRO A 33 29.03 -11.79 -21.81
N PHE A 34 27.70 -11.89 -21.84
CA PHE A 34 26.92 -11.68 -23.05
C PHE A 34 26.54 -10.20 -23.23
N LYS A 35 27.17 -9.53 -24.19
CA LYS A 35 26.87 -8.14 -24.56
C LYS A 35 25.77 -8.07 -25.62
N CYS A 36 24.87 -7.10 -25.52
CA CYS A 36 23.95 -6.78 -26.59
C CYS A 36 24.69 -6.09 -27.76
N ALA A 37 24.44 -6.53 -28.99
CA ALA A 37 25.03 -5.89 -30.17
C ALA A 37 24.45 -4.49 -30.47
N ARG A 38 23.26 -4.17 -29.94
CA ARG A 38 22.53 -2.92 -30.23
C ARG A 38 22.57 -1.88 -29.10
N CYS A 39 23.14 -2.22 -27.93
CA CYS A 39 23.29 -1.30 -26.82
C CYS A 39 24.38 -1.75 -25.84
N VAL A 40 24.70 -0.92 -24.84
CA VAL A 40 25.75 -1.20 -23.84
C VAL A 40 25.38 -2.27 -22.81
N LYS A 41 24.16 -2.83 -22.85
CA LYS A 41 23.69 -3.77 -21.82
C LYS A 41 24.36 -5.15 -21.93
N ARG A 42 24.65 -5.73 -20.77
CA ARG A 42 25.26 -7.07 -20.63
C ARG A 42 24.41 -8.00 -19.76
N PHE A 43 24.43 -9.28 -20.07
CA PHE A 43 23.60 -10.32 -19.46
C PHE A 43 24.43 -11.51 -19.00
N ALA A 44 23.95 -12.20 -17.95
CA ALA A 44 24.59 -13.37 -17.37
C ALA A 44 24.30 -14.68 -18.14
N SER A 45 23.31 -14.68 -19.04
CA SER A 45 22.95 -15.84 -19.88
C SER A 45 22.46 -15.44 -21.25
N VAL A 46 22.65 -16.33 -22.23
CA VAL A 46 22.16 -16.18 -23.61
C VAL A 46 20.64 -16.03 -23.65
N GLY A 47 19.89 -16.83 -22.89
CA GLY A 47 18.43 -16.72 -22.84
C GLY A 47 17.93 -15.34 -22.39
N ASN A 48 18.64 -14.70 -21.45
CA ASN A 48 18.32 -13.35 -21.02
C ASN A 48 18.64 -12.30 -22.09
N LEU A 49 19.76 -12.47 -22.83
CA LEU A 49 20.11 -11.63 -23.97
C LEU A 49 19.08 -11.78 -25.11
N ASN A 50 18.68 -13.01 -25.43
CA ASN A 50 17.66 -13.30 -26.45
C ASN A 50 16.32 -12.64 -26.13
N ARG A 51 15.87 -12.75 -24.87
CA ARG A 51 14.66 -12.06 -24.43
C ARG A 51 14.82 -10.53 -24.51
N HIS A 52 16.01 -10.00 -24.23
CA HIS A 52 16.28 -8.58 -24.33
C HIS A 52 16.18 -8.05 -25.76
N PHE A 53 16.52 -8.84 -26.79
CA PHE A 53 16.37 -8.41 -28.18
C PHE A 53 14.92 -8.04 -28.56
N ILE A 54 13.91 -8.55 -27.84
CA ILE A 54 12.51 -8.13 -27.99
C ILE A 54 12.33 -6.63 -27.69
N VAL A 55 13.19 -6.02 -26.88
CA VAL A 55 13.15 -4.57 -26.63
C VAL A 55 13.57 -3.78 -27.87
N HIS A 56 14.46 -4.36 -28.68
CA HIS A 56 14.93 -3.75 -29.93
C HIS A 56 14.07 -4.09 -31.14
N SER A 57 13.19 -5.10 -31.05
CA SER A 57 12.16 -5.29 -32.06
C SER A 57 10.91 -4.52 -31.63
N GLN A 58 10.38 -3.64 -32.49
CA GLN A 58 9.09 -2.97 -32.22
C GLN A 58 7.89 -3.95 -32.27
N LYS A 59 8.15 -5.26 -32.40
CA LYS A 59 7.13 -6.30 -32.42
C LYS A 59 6.57 -6.48 -31.00
N LYS A 60 5.36 -5.97 -30.78
CA LYS A 60 4.55 -6.39 -29.64
C LYS A 60 3.89 -7.72 -30.03
N LEU A 61 4.21 -8.77 -29.28
CA LEU A 61 3.98 -10.15 -29.72
C LEU A 61 2.67 -10.75 -29.20
N PHE A 62 2.13 -10.21 -28.10
CA PHE A 62 1.02 -10.84 -27.39
C PHE A 62 -0.09 -9.81 -27.16
N HIS A 63 -1.25 -9.97 -27.78
CA HIS A 63 -2.41 -9.12 -27.55
C HIS A 63 -3.39 -9.76 -26.58
N CYS A 64 -4.13 -8.93 -25.86
CA CYS A 64 -5.26 -9.35 -25.06
C CYS A 64 -6.47 -9.61 -25.97
N PRO A 65 -7.02 -10.83 -26.08
CA PRO A 65 -8.25 -11.07 -26.83
C PRO A 65 -9.50 -10.33 -26.33
N ILE A 66 -9.46 -9.66 -25.16
CA ILE A 66 -10.64 -9.01 -24.55
C ILE A 66 -10.61 -7.49 -24.72
N CYS A 67 -9.44 -6.85 -24.53
CA CYS A 67 -9.30 -5.40 -24.65
C CYS A 67 -8.22 -4.98 -25.65
N GLU A 68 -7.72 -5.92 -26.46
CA GLU A 68 -6.75 -5.73 -27.54
C GLU A 68 -5.40 -5.14 -27.10
N LYS A 69 -5.20 -4.94 -25.80
CA LYS A 69 -3.97 -4.40 -25.25
C LYS A 69 -2.79 -5.31 -25.55
N GLU A 70 -1.73 -4.71 -26.06
CA GLU A 70 -0.55 -5.43 -26.51
C GLU A 70 0.56 -5.47 -25.45
N PHE A 71 1.26 -6.60 -25.39
CA PHE A 71 2.32 -6.89 -24.44
C PHE A 71 3.56 -7.44 -25.13
N LYS A 72 4.73 -7.06 -24.60
CA LYS A 72 6.03 -7.56 -25.07
C LYS A 72 6.30 -9.00 -24.64
N TYR A 73 5.67 -9.48 -23.57
CA TYR A 73 5.91 -10.81 -22.98
C TYR A 73 4.62 -11.53 -22.61
N LYS A 74 4.58 -12.85 -22.83
CA LYS A 74 3.45 -13.72 -22.45
C LYS A 74 3.12 -13.67 -20.96
N SER A 75 4.12 -13.53 -20.08
CA SER A 75 3.92 -13.38 -18.63
C SER A 75 3.18 -12.09 -18.28
N SER A 76 3.44 -11.01 -19.02
CA SER A 76 2.76 -9.72 -18.83
C SER A 76 1.31 -9.79 -19.27
N LEU A 77 1.02 -10.45 -20.40
CA LEU A 77 -0.34 -10.73 -20.84
C LEU A 77 -1.10 -11.60 -19.82
N LYS A 78 -0.47 -12.67 -19.32
CA LYS A 78 -1.09 -13.54 -18.29
C LYS A 78 -1.44 -12.77 -17.03
N LEU A 79 -0.53 -11.93 -16.54
CA LEU A 79 -0.80 -11.09 -15.36
C LEU A 79 -1.91 -10.08 -15.61
N HIS A 80 -1.95 -9.50 -16.82
CA HIS A 80 -3.01 -8.59 -17.24
C HIS A 80 -4.38 -9.28 -17.24
N MET A 81 -4.47 -10.48 -17.82
CA MET A 81 -5.68 -11.30 -17.80
C MET A 81 -6.16 -11.60 -16.38
N GLN A 82 -5.25 -12.07 -15.53
CA GLN A 82 -5.54 -12.41 -14.13
C GLN A 82 -6.03 -11.23 -13.30
N ARG A 83 -5.63 -10.01 -13.64
CA ARG A 83 -5.95 -8.82 -12.84
C ARG A 83 -7.17 -8.07 -13.35
N LEU A 84 -7.37 -8.04 -14.66
CA LEU A 84 -8.35 -7.15 -15.29
C LEU A 84 -9.51 -7.89 -15.96
N HIS A 85 -9.35 -9.18 -16.27
CA HIS A 85 -10.36 -9.92 -17.04
C HIS A 85 -10.83 -11.22 -16.37
N GLU A 86 -10.07 -11.77 -15.42
CA GLU A 86 -10.41 -13.00 -14.72
C GLU A 86 -11.11 -12.68 -13.38
N GLN A 87 -12.45 -12.72 -13.36
CA GLN A 87 -13.25 -12.77 -12.13
C GLN A 87 -13.71 -14.21 -11.88
N LYS A 88 -12.89 -15.05 -11.21
CA LYS A 88 -13.33 -16.18 -10.34
C LYS A 88 -12.14 -16.94 -9.70
N PRO A 89 -12.39 -17.73 -8.64
CA PRO A 89 -11.52 -17.81 -7.47
C PRO A 89 -10.30 -18.69 -7.70
N LYS A 90 -9.21 -18.33 -7.04
CA LYS A 90 -7.97 -19.11 -7.02
C LYS A 90 -8.24 -20.52 -6.49
N GLN A 91 -8.33 -21.51 -7.36
CA GLN A 91 -8.08 -22.90 -6.98
C GLN A 91 -6.63 -23.29 -7.33
N ARG A 92 -5.88 -23.51 -6.24
CA ARG A 92 -4.80 -24.50 -6.01
C ARG A 92 -3.52 -24.54 -6.86
N TYR A 93 -2.38 -24.52 -6.15
CA TYR A 93 -1.48 -25.68 -6.07
C TYR A 93 -0.74 -25.71 -4.71
N THR A 94 -0.67 -26.89 -4.11
CA THR A 94 -0.18 -27.24 -2.76
C THR A 94 1.27 -27.76 -2.79
N LYS A 95 2.10 -27.37 -1.83
CA LYS A 95 3.03 -28.27 -1.09
C LYS A 95 3.70 -27.48 0.05
N THR A 96 3.56 -28.00 1.26
CA THR A 96 4.02 -27.44 2.52
C THR A 96 5.50 -27.07 2.49
N LYS A 97 5.81 -25.79 2.66
CA LYS A 97 7.04 -25.28 3.26
C LYS A 97 6.69 -23.91 3.84
N VAL A 98 6.34 -23.94 5.13
CA VAL A 98 6.03 -22.84 6.06
C VAL A 98 5.93 -21.45 5.39
N GLY A 99 4.69 -21.03 5.08
CA GLY A 99 4.42 -19.64 4.74
C GLY A 99 4.58 -18.75 5.98
N PHE A 100 4.85 -17.46 5.77
CA PHE A 100 4.97 -16.51 6.87
C PHE A 100 3.57 -16.07 7.29
N GLN A 101 3.09 -16.56 8.42
CA GLN A 101 1.77 -16.23 8.97
C GLN A 101 1.81 -14.90 9.74
N CYS A 102 0.84 -14.04 9.48
CA CYS A 102 0.61 -12.82 10.26
C CYS A 102 0.06 -13.18 11.65
N LYS A 103 0.62 -12.57 12.70
CA LYS A 103 0.28 -12.86 14.10
C LYS A 103 -0.84 -11.99 14.69
N HIS A 104 -1.38 -11.01 13.95
CA HIS A 104 -2.55 -10.25 14.41
C HIS A 104 -3.77 -11.16 14.57
N LYS A 105 -4.49 -11.02 15.70
CA LYS A 105 -5.63 -11.88 16.09
C LYS A 105 -6.70 -12.01 14.99
N ASP A 106 -6.95 -10.94 14.23
CA ASP A 106 -8.07 -10.88 13.26
C ASP A 106 -7.63 -10.98 11.79
N CYS A 107 -6.34 -11.22 11.51
CA CYS A 107 -5.82 -11.19 10.14
C CYS A 107 -5.75 -12.58 9.49
N GLY A 108 -5.12 -13.56 10.15
CA GLY A 108 -5.00 -14.94 9.66
C GLY A 108 -4.28 -15.11 8.30
N LEU A 109 -3.75 -14.04 7.70
CA LEU A 109 -3.17 -14.07 6.36
C LEU A 109 -1.80 -14.75 6.35
N MET A 110 -1.58 -15.57 5.32
CA MET A 110 -0.31 -16.24 5.04
C MET A 110 0.37 -15.65 3.81
N PHE A 111 1.65 -15.33 3.93
CA PHE A 111 2.44 -14.66 2.91
C PHE A 111 3.52 -15.59 2.33
N LYS A 112 3.86 -15.36 1.06
CA LYS A 112 4.78 -16.23 0.30
C LYS A 112 6.25 -15.97 0.63
N ASN A 113 6.58 -14.80 1.19
CA ASN A 113 7.91 -14.39 1.60
C ASN A 113 7.82 -13.33 2.72
N LEU A 114 8.93 -13.11 3.43
CA LEU A 114 9.00 -12.18 4.57
C LEU A 114 8.74 -10.72 4.17
N ARG A 115 9.14 -10.30 2.96
CA ARG A 115 8.92 -8.92 2.46
C ARG A 115 7.44 -8.61 2.29
N GLU A 116 6.65 -9.58 1.81
CA GLU A 116 5.19 -9.43 1.71
C GLU A 116 4.53 -9.34 3.09
N LEU A 117 5.01 -10.11 4.08
CA LEU A 117 4.54 -10.01 5.46
C LEU A 117 4.90 -8.65 6.09
N GLN A 118 6.13 -8.16 5.88
CA GLN A 118 6.58 -6.85 6.36
C GLN A 118 5.72 -5.72 5.79
N MET A 119 5.50 -5.70 4.46
CA MET A 119 4.61 -4.70 3.84
C MET A 119 3.17 -4.80 4.37
N HIS A 120 2.70 -5.99 4.74
CA HIS A 120 1.40 -6.16 5.38
C HIS A 120 1.37 -5.56 6.79
N HIS A 121 2.37 -5.84 7.64
CA HIS A 121 2.46 -5.22 8.97
C HIS A 121 2.59 -3.70 8.88
N GLU A 122 3.39 -3.16 7.95
CA GLU A 122 3.51 -1.72 7.72
C GLU A 122 2.16 -1.10 7.33
N ARG A 123 1.40 -1.76 6.45
CA ARG A 123 0.06 -1.30 6.06
C ARG A 123 -0.95 -1.43 7.20
N TYR A 124 -0.88 -2.51 7.98
CA TYR A 124 -1.74 -2.73 9.12
C TYR A 124 -1.51 -1.66 10.20
N ALA A 125 -0.24 -1.37 10.51
CA ALA A 125 0.15 -0.26 11.40
C ALA A 125 -0.28 1.10 10.85
N GLN A 126 -0.18 1.32 9.53
CA GLN A 126 -0.72 2.52 8.89
C GLN A 126 -2.25 2.61 9.01
N GLN A 127 -2.97 1.50 8.87
CA GLN A 127 -4.44 1.45 9.03
C GLN A 127 -4.88 1.71 10.48
N GLU A 128 -4.22 1.11 11.48
CA GLU A 128 -4.46 1.40 12.89
C GLU A 128 -4.19 2.88 13.19
N CYS A 129 -3.06 3.41 12.71
CA CYS A 129 -2.71 4.82 12.88
C CYS A 129 -3.74 5.76 12.18
N LEU A 130 -4.30 5.34 11.03
CA LEU A 130 -5.40 6.06 10.37
C LEU A 130 -6.71 6.02 11.18
N MET A 131 -7.04 4.89 11.80
CA MET A 131 -8.22 4.76 12.67
C MET A 131 -8.09 5.63 13.92
N VAL A 132 -6.92 5.63 14.56
CA VAL A 132 -6.61 6.53 15.70
C VAL A 132 -6.71 7.99 15.27
N ARG A 133 -6.12 8.37 14.13
CA ARG A 133 -6.22 9.75 13.60
C ARG A 133 -7.65 10.17 13.29
N LYS A 134 -8.49 9.27 12.75
CA LYS A 134 -9.92 9.54 12.55
C LYS A 134 -10.65 9.73 13.88
N GLY A 135 -10.37 8.89 14.88
CA GLY A 135 -10.93 9.04 16.24
C GLY A 135 -10.57 10.38 16.88
N ILE A 136 -9.30 10.78 16.80
CA ILE A 136 -8.82 12.09 17.30
C ILE A 136 -9.49 13.24 16.55
N LYS A 137 -9.62 13.15 15.21
CA LYS A 137 -10.33 14.17 14.42
C LYS A 137 -11.79 14.34 14.84
N GLU A 138 -12.49 13.23 15.12
CA GLU A 138 -13.88 13.27 15.56
C GLU A 138 -14.01 13.85 16.99
N GLN A 139 -13.07 13.52 17.89
CA GLN A 139 -12.99 14.17 19.20
C GLN A 139 -12.75 15.68 19.10
N ILE A 140 -11.81 16.12 18.25
CA ILE A 140 -11.56 17.55 18.00
C ILE A 140 -12.82 18.24 17.48
N LYS A 141 -13.57 17.59 16.58
CA LYS A 141 -14.83 18.15 16.05
C LYS A 141 -15.86 18.35 17.16
N LYS A 142 -16.07 17.36 18.02
CA LYS A 142 -16.97 17.47 19.18
C LYS A 142 -16.57 18.59 20.14
N ILE A 143 -15.27 18.70 20.43
CA ILE A 143 -14.74 19.78 21.29
C ILE A 143 -15.02 21.16 20.66
N LYS A 144 -14.81 21.32 19.34
CA LYS A 144 -15.12 22.58 18.64
C LYS A 144 -16.60 22.94 18.71
N GLU A 145 -17.48 21.95 18.56
CA GLU A 145 -18.94 22.15 18.69
C GLU A 145 -19.32 22.57 20.11
N GLN A 146 -18.74 21.94 21.13
CA GLN A 146 -18.93 22.32 22.54
C GLN A 146 -18.46 23.75 22.83
N ILE A 147 -17.26 24.13 22.35
CA ILE A 147 -16.74 25.50 22.51
C ILE A 147 -17.67 26.52 21.84
N LYS A 148 -18.16 26.22 20.63
CA LYS A 148 -19.10 27.10 19.91
C LYS A 148 -20.42 27.25 20.67
N ALA A 149 -20.98 26.16 21.19
CA ALA A 149 -22.20 26.19 21.98
C ALA A 149 -22.00 26.99 23.28
N GLN A 150 -20.86 26.80 23.95
CA GLN A 150 -20.52 27.56 25.16
C GLN A 150 -20.39 29.06 24.89
N TRP A 151 -19.75 29.43 23.77
CA TRP A 151 -19.61 30.82 23.36
C TRP A 151 -20.97 31.48 23.08
N LEU A 152 -21.88 30.79 22.38
CA LEU A 152 -23.23 31.28 22.11
C LEU A 152 -24.02 31.53 23.41
N LYS A 153 -24.02 30.56 24.33
CA LYS A 153 -24.65 30.71 25.65
C LYS A 153 -24.08 31.90 26.43
N ASN A 154 -22.76 32.06 26.42
CA ASN A 154 -22.11 33.19 27.08
C ASN A 154 -22.51 34.53 26.42
N ASN A 155 -22.67 34.56 25.10
CA ASN A 155 -23.09 35.76 24.38
C ASN A 155 -24.56 36.13 24.69
N GLU A 156 -25.46 35.14 24.74
CA GLU A 156 -26.85 35.34 25.16
C GLU A 156 -26.93 35.85 26.61
N MET A 157 -26.16 35.27 27.54
CA MET A 157 -26.10 35.78 28.92
C MET A 157 -25.60 37.22 28.97
N ARG A 158 -24.60 37.59 28.16
CA ARG A 158 -24.12 38.98 28.07
C ARG A 158 -25.19 39.94 27.54
N GLN A 159 -26.03 39.52 26.60
CA GLN A 159 -27.16 40.32 26.12
C GLN A 159 -28.21 40.53 27.22
N LYS A 160 -28.62 39.46 27.91
CA LYS A 160 -29.55 39.55 29.05
C LYS A 160 -29.03 40.48 30.16
N LEU A 161 -27.73 40.42 30.47
CA LEU A 161 -27.12 41.34 31.45
C LEU A 161 -27.17 42.81 31.00
N LYS A 162 -27.10 43.10 29.69
CA LYS A 162 -27.26 44.47 29.18
C LYS A 162 -28.69 44.97 29.36
N GLU A 163 -29.68 44.13 29.09
CA GLU A 163 -31.10 44.45 29.28
C GLU A 163 -31.42 44.74 30.74
N ILE A 164 -31.01 43.84 31.65
CA ILE A 164 -31.17 44.03 33.11
C ILE A 164 -30.55 45.36 33.57
N ARG A 165 -29.35 45.72 33.06
CA ARG A 165 -28.72 47.01 33.40
C ARG A 165 -29.53 48.21 32.90
N VAL A 166 -30.16 48.10 31.73
CA VAL A 166 -31.02 49.16 31.18
C VAL A 166 -32.26 49.33 32.05
N ASP A 167 -32.90 48.23 32.44
CA ASP A 167 -34.11 48.27 33.27
C ASP A 167 -33.80 48.76 34.69
N LEU A 168 -32.69 48.33 35.29
CA LEU A 168 -32.23 48.86 36.58
C LEU A 168 -32.04 50.39 36.54
N ARG A 169 -31.48 50.93 35.44
CA ARG A 169 -31.34 52.39 35.26
C ARG A 169 -32.70 53.09 35.13
N LYS A 170 -33.70 52.46 34.51
CA LYS A 170 -35.06 53.02 34.41
C LYS A 170 -35.72 53.06 35.79
N GLU A 171 -35.64 51.96 36.54
CA GLU A 171 -36.17 51.85 37.90
C GLU A 171 -35.52 52.87 38.84
N GLN A 172 -34.19 53.03 38.78
CA GLN A 172 -33.49 54.05 39.57
C GLN A 172 -33.98 55.47 39.25
N LYS A 173 -34.19 55.81 37.98
CA LYS A 173 -34.75 57.11 37.56
C LYS A 173 -36.19 57.31 38.05
N LEU A 174 -37.02 56.25 37.99
CA LEU A 174 -38.39 56.28 38.49
C LEU A 174 -38.43 56.47 40.01
N HIS A 175 -37.58 55.75 40.74
CA HIS A 175 -37.44 55.88 42.18
C HIS A 175 -36.99 57.29 42.58
N GLN A 176 -35.98 57.84 41.91
CA GLN A 176 -35.50 59.20 42.17
C GLN A 176 -36.59 60.27 41.96
N LYS A 177 -37.44 60.10 40.94
CA LYS A 177 -38.62 60.96 40.70
C LYS A 177 -39.74 60.82 41.73
N ARG A 178 -39.84 59.69 42.42
CA ARG A 178 -40.87 59.45 43.46
C ARG A 178 -40.48 60.02 44.82
N ILE A 179 -39.18 60.27 45.03
CA ILE A 179 -38.63 60.79 46.29
C ILE A 179 -38.31 62.30 46.20
N SER A 180 -38.36 62.88 44.99
CA SER A 180 -38.26 64.33 44.73
C SER A 180 -39.64 64.95 44.71
#